data_AF-A0A2V6WMA2-F1
#
_entry.id   AF-A0A2V6WMA2-F1
#
_cell.length_a   1.000
_cell.length_b   1.000
_cell.length_c   1.000
_cell.angle_alpha   90.00
_cell.angle_beta   90.00
_cell.angle_gamma   90.00
#
_symmetry.space_group_name_H-M   'P 1'
#
loop_
_entity.id
_entity.type
_entity.pdbx_description
1 polymer ?
#
loop_
_entity_poly.entity_id
_entity_poly.type
_entity_poly.pdbx_seq_one_letter_code
_entity_poly.pdbx_strand_id
1 'polypeptide(L)'
;RGEKRRRLAYASAAVEQRETDLEGPENVALFGEARTLLETTIRGLPLKQRAAFTLRKMHDLDYETIGQSLDCSAESARAHVFQALRKIRRSLDGHEFAHMEPSR
;
A
#
# COMPACT_ATOMS: atom_id res chain seq x y z
N ARG A 1 15.18 8.29 -44.95
CA ARG A 1 15.89 8.77 -43.72
C ARG A 1 15.05 9.74 -42.85
N GLY A 2 13.99 10.39 -43.35
CA GLY A 2 13.13 11.29 -42.56
C GLY A 2 12.01 10.63 -41.73
N GLU A 3 11.50 9.48 -42.17
CA GLU A 3 10.35 8.81 -41.53
C GLU A 3 10.67 8.22 -40.14
N LYS A 4 11.88 7.69 -39.97
CA LYS A 4 12.37 7.17 -38.69
C LYS A 4 12.45 8.25 -37.60
N ARG A 5 12.76 9.50 -37.98
CA ARG A 5 12.80 10.66 -37.06
C ARG A 5 11.40 11.10 -36.63
N ARG A 6 10.43 11.13 -37.56
CA ARG A 6 9.03 11.45 -37.23
C ARG A 6 8.43 10.46 -36.25
N ARG A 7 8.64 9.16 -36.45
CA ARG A 7 8.07 8.13 -35.58
C ARG A 7 8.61 8.19 -34.13
N LEU A 8 9.89 8.51 -33.96
CA LEU A 8 10.50 8.70 -32.64
C LEU A 8 9.97 9.95 -31.93
N ALA A 9 9.70 11.04 -32.66
CA ALA A 9 9.12 12.26 -32.10
C ALA A 9 7.65 12.08 -31.66
N TYR A 10 6.83 11.34 -32.42
CA TYR A 10 5.47 11.00 -31.97
C TYR A 10 5.47 10.06 -30.77
N ALA A 11 6.43 9.11 -30.74
CA ALA A 11 6.57 8.19 -29.60
C ALA A 11 7.01 8.93 -28.33
N SER A 12 7.94 9.88 -28.41
CA SER A 12 8.37 10.67 -27.25
C SER A 12 7.24 11.58 -26.73
N ALA A 13 6.54 12.28 -27.63
CA ALA A 13 5.41 13.13 -27.23
C ALA A 13 4.26 12.32 -26.57
N ALA A 14 4.01 11.10 -27.02
CA ALA A 14 3.02 10.22 -26.40
C ALA A 14 3.46 9.68 -25.03
N VAL A 15 4.78 9.54 -24.79
CA VAL A 15 5.34 9.18 -23.48
C VAL A 15 5.25 10.39 -22.53
N GLU A 16 5.67 11.57 -22.98
CA GLU A 16 5.59 12.81 -22.19
C GLU A 16 4.15 13.15 -21.77
N GLN A 17 3.17 12.95 -22.66
CA GLN A 17 1.76 13.14 -22.31
C GLN A 17 1.25 12.15 -21.25
N ARG A 18 1.73 10.90 -21.28
CA ARG A 18 1.40 9.91 -20.22
C ARG A 18 2.09 10.23 -18.90
N GLU A 19 3.32 10.72 -18.93
CA GLU A 19 4.03 11.16 -17.73
C GLU A 19 3.33 12.39 -17.13
N THR A 20 2.92 13.35 -17.96
CA THR A 20 2.17 14.55 -17.53
C THR A 20 0.81 14.20 -16.95
N ASP A 21 0.13 13.17 -17.48
CA ASP A 21 -1.12 12.64 -16.94
C ASP A 21 -0.89 12.09 -15.51
N LEU A 22 0.12 11.24 -15.32
CA LEU A 22 0.49 10.70 -14.00
C LEU A 22 0.95 11.77 -13.00
N GLU A 23 1.60 12.84 -13.48
CA GLU A 23 2.07 13.99 -12.70
C GLU A 23 1.02 15.13 -12.63
N GLY A 24 -0.14 14.94 -13.25
CA GLY A 24 -1.21 15.93 -13.30
C GLY A 24 -1.75 16.23 -11.90
N PRO A 25 -2.26 17.45 -11.67
CA PRO A 25 -2.73 17.88 -10.35
C PRO A 25 -3.83 16.98 -9.78
N GLU A 26 -4.66 16.39 -10.65
CA GLU A 26 -5.69 15.41 -10.27
C GLU A 26 -5.10 14.08 -9.79
N ASN A 27 -4.10 13.53 -10.47
CA ASN A 27 -3.45 12.29 -10.07
C ASN A 27 -2.64 12.47 -8.78
N VAL A 28 -1.95 13.60 -8.63
CA VAL A 28 -1.25 13.96 -7.40
C VAL A 28 -2.22 14.11 -6.22
N ALA A 29 -3.38 14.75 -6.44
CA ALA A 29 -4.42 14.89 -5.42
C ALA A 29 -5.01 13.53 -5.02
N LEU A 30 -5.44 12.72 -5.99
CA LEU A 30 -5.98 11.37 -5.76
C LEU A 30 -4.98 10.47 -5.03
N PHE A 31 -3.71 10.51 -5.41
CA PHE A 31 -2.65 9.78 -4.73
C PHE A 31 -2.45 10.27 -3.29
N GLY A 32 -2.51 11.59 -3.07
CA GLY A 32 -2.46 12.20 -1.74
C GLY A 32 -3.61 11.77 -0.84
N GLU A 33 -4.83 11.70 -1.37
CA GLU A 33 -6.02 11.23 -0.67
C GLU A 33 -5.90 9.73 -0.32
N ALA A 34 -5.55 8.90 -1.30
CA ALA A 34 -5.33 7.47 -1.10
C ALA A 34 -4.23 7.20 -0.06
N ARG A 35 -3.14 7.97 -0.10
CA ARG A 35 -2.06 7.92 0.89
C ARG A 35 -2.56 8.29 2.29
N THR A 36 -3.31 9.39 2.42
CA THR A 36 -3.86 9.85 3.71
C THR A 36 -4.80 8.81 4.31
N LEU A 37 -5.62 8.18 3.48
CA LEU A 37 -6.52 7.10 3.87
C LEU A 37 -5.74 5.85 4.32
N LEU A 38 -4.70 5.48 3.59
CA LEU A 38 -3.82 4.37 3.93
C LEU A 38 -3.13 4.61 5.29
N GLU A 39 -2.54 5.79 5.48
CA GLU A 39 -1.86 6.16 6.73
C GLU A 39 -2.81 6.16 7.93
N THR A 40 -4.02 6.69 7.76
CA THR A 40 -5.06 6.68 8.79
C THR A 40 -5.49 5.26 9.13
N THR A 41 -5.67 4.41 8.11
CA THR A 41 -5.99 3.00 8.29
C THR A 41 -4.91 2.26 9.05
N ILE A 42 -3.65 2.41 8.64
CA ILE A 42 -2.50 1.75 9.29
C ILE A 42 -2.41 2.22 10.75
N ARG A 43 -2.65 3.49 11.05
CA ARG A 43 -2.68 4.01 12.43
C ARG A 43 -3.81 3.39 13.26
N GLY A 44 -4.96 3.13 12.67
CA GLY A 44 -6.11 2.47 13.33
C GLY A 44 -5.98 0.95 13.49
N LEU A 45 -4.96 0.31 12.90
CA LEU A 45 -4.72 -1.12 13.09
C LEU A 45 -4.29 -1.44 14.53
N PRO A 46 -4.73 -2.59 15.09
CA PRO A 46 -4.18 -3.11 16.33
C PRO A 46 -2.65 -3.20 16.28
N LEU A 47 -1.98 -2.90 17.39
CA LEU A 47 -0.51 -2.78 17.45
C LEU A 47 0.21 -3.98 16.86
N LYS A 48 -0.20 -5.22 17.21
CA LYS A 48 0.39 -6.45 16.68
C LYS A 48 0.18 -6.61 15.16
N GLN A 49 -0.97 -6.20 14.62
CA GLN A 49 -1.26 -6.24 13.18
C GLN A 49 -0.42 -5.22 12.42
N ARG A 50 -0.32 -3.99 12.94
CA ARG A 50 0.53 -2.94 12.36
C ARG A 50 2.00 -3.32 12.36
N ALA A 51 2.49 -3.86 13.48
CA ALA A 51 3.88 -4.29 13.61
C ALA A 51 4.19 -5.45 12.66
N ALA A 52 3.33 -6.49 12.63
CA ALA A 52 3.49 -7.61 11.71
C ALA A 52 3.51 -7.16 10.24
N PHE A 53 2.60 -6.26 9.85
CA PHE A 53 2.56 -5.68 8.51
C PHE A 53 3.84 -4.91 8.17
N THR A 54 4.32 -4.07 9.09
CA THR A 54 5.54 -3.26 8.90
C THR A 54 6.76 -4.15 8.74
N LEU A 55 6.94 -5.12 9.63
CA LEU A 55 8.05 -6.09 9.57
C LEU A 55 8.02 -6.89 8.27
N ARG A 56 6.83 -7.27 7.80
CA ARG A 56 6.70 -7.99 6.53
C ARG A 56 6.97 -7.11 5.31
N LYS A 57 6.48 -5.86 5.30
CA LYS A 57 6.39 -5.07 4.07
C LYS A 57 7.50 -4.04 3.91
N MET A 58 8.11 -3.61 5.01
CA MET A 58 9.23 -2.67 5.02
C MET A 58 10.56 -3.37 5.26
N HIS A 59 10.56 -4.47 6.03
CA HIS A 59 11.78 -5.20 6.40
C HIS A 59 11.90 -6.57 5.71
N ASP A 60 10.92 -6.97 4.89
CA ASP A 60 10.88 -8.25 4.17
C ASP A 60 11.19 -9.49 5.04
N LEU A 61 10.82 -9.42 6.32
CA LEU A 61 11.04 -10.53 7.26
C LEU A 61 10.08 -11.69 7.00
N ASP A 62 10.57 -12.90 7.32
CA ASP A 62 9.78 -14.12 7.27
C ASP A 62 8.78 -14.20 8.45
N TYR A 63 7.77 -15.06 8.35
CA TYR A 63 6.74 -15.17 9.39
C TYR A 63 7.25 -15.74 10.72
N GLU A 64 8.27 -16.60 10.71
CA GLU A 64 8.93 -17.13 11.90
C GLU A 64 9.65 -16.01 12.64
N THR A 65 10.47 -15.21 11.95
CA THR A 65 11.18 -14.05 12.52
C THR A 65 10.20 -12.99 13.04
N ILE A 66 9.10 -12.75 12.31
CA ILE A 66 8.04 -11.83 12.75
C ILE A 66 7.37 -12.38 14.02
N GLY A 67 7.07 -13.68 14.08
CA GLY A 67 6.49 -14.32 15.26
C GLY A 67 7.39 -14.16 16.48
N GLN A 68 8.68 -14.45 16.34
CA GLN A 68 9.68 -14.25 17.40
C GLN A 68 9.74 -12.78 17.86
N SER A 69 9.70 -11.84 16.93
CA SER A 69 9.74 -10.40 17.26
C SER A 69 8.47 -9.90 17.97
N LEU A 70 7.32 -10.55 17.75
CA LEU A 70 6.03 -10.17 18.30
C LEU A 70 5.57 -11.05 19.48
N ASP A 71 6.45 -11.95 19.94
CA ASP A 71 6.18 -12.96 20.96
C ASP A 71 4.91 -13.79 20.62
N CYS A 72 4.85 -14.30 19.39
CA CYS A 72 3.77 -15.17 18.92
C CYS A 72 4.23 -16.23 17.92
N SER A 73 3.36 -17.21 17.63
CA SER A 73 3.62 -18.26 16.65
C SER A 73 3.71 -17.68 15.22
N ALA A 74 4.47 -18.32 14.34
CA ALA A 74 4.54 -17.95 12.91
C ALA A 74 3.16 -17.94 12.23
N GLU A 75 2.29 -18.88 12.60
CA GLU A 75 0.88 -18.96 12.19
C GLU A 75 0.09 -17.70 12.61
N SER A 76 0.27 -17.24 13.85
CA SER A 76 -0.35 -16.03 14.37
C SER A 76 0.22 -14.76 13.71
N ALA A 77 1.54 -14.71 13.44
CA ALA A 77 2.16 -13.63 12.69
C ALA A 77 1.57 -13.52 11.28
N ARG A 78 1.43 -14.66 10.57
CA ARG A 78 0.77 -14.72 9.26
C ARG A 78 -0.68 -14.23 9.33
N ALA A 79 -1.43 -14.65 10.35
CA ALA A 79 -2.79 -14.18 10.58
C ALA A 79 -2.84 -12.66 10.81
N HIS A 80 -1.92 -12.11 11.61
CA HIS A 80 -1.83 -10.66 11.84
C HIS A 80 -1.55 -9.86 10.56
N VAL A 81 -0.60 -10.32 9.73
CA VAL A 81 -0.31 -9.70 8.43
C VAL A 81 -1.53 -9.76 7.51
N PHE A 82 -2.18 -10.92 7.43
CA PHE A 82 -3.35 -11.11 6.58
C PHE A 82 -4.53 -10.22 7.02
N GLN A 83 -4.78 -10.13 8.32
CA GLN A 83 -5.83 -9.26 8.86
C GLN A 83 -5.52 -7.77 8.63
N ALA A 84 -4.25 -7.36 8.77
CA ALA A 84 -3.81 -6.00 8.45
C ALA A 84 -4.07 -5.67 6.96
N LEU A 85 -3.64 -6.55 6.04
CA LEU A 85 -3.85 -6.39 4.60
C LEU A 85 -5.33 -6.35 4.23
N ARG A 86 -6.13 -7.28 4.78
CA ARG A 86 -7.57 -7.34 4.54
C ARG A 86 -8.26 -6.06 5.02
N LYS A 87 -7.77 -5.49 6.13
CA LYS A 87 -8.26 -4.21 6.60
C LYS A 87 -7.89 -3.10 5.61
N ILE A 88 -6.60 -2.88 5.34
CA ILE A 88 -6.11 -1.87 4.40
C ILE A 88 -6.88 -1.89 3.08
N ARG A 89 -7.05 -3.08 2.49
CA ARG A 89 -7.80 -3.24 1.24
C ARG A 89 -9.24 -2.77 1.33
N ARG A 90 -9.95 -3.08 2.42
CA ARG A 90 -11.34 -2.63 2.63
C ARG A 90 -11.47 -1.12 2.79
N SER A 91 -10.48 -0.48 3.42
CA SER A 91 -10.47 0.99 3.50
C SER A 91 -10.45 1.63 2.11
N LEU A 92 -9.59 1.11 1.25
CA LEU A 92 -9.38 1.66 -0.09
C LEU A 92 -10.60 1.40 -0.99
N ASP A 93 -11.37 0.36 -0.70
CA ASP A 93 -12.63 0.02 -1.37
C ASP A 93 -13.82 0.88 -0.89
N GLY A 94 -13.62 1.80 0.07
CA GLY A 94 -14.67 2.67 0.60
C GLY A 94 -15.57 2.02 1.65
N HIS A 95 -15.26 0.81 2.12
CA HIS A 95 -15.99 0.16 3.20
C HIS A 95 -15.45 0.61 4.57
N GLU A 96 -16.29 1.36 5.32
CA GLU A 96 -15.95 1.83 6.66
C GLU A 96 -15.65 0.68 7.65
N PHE A 97 -14.64 0.90 8.49
CA PHE A 97 -14.17 -0.09 9.45
C PHE A 97 -15.07 -0.18 10.69
N ALA A 98 -16.11 -1.00 10.63
CA ALA A 98 -16.79 -1.48 11.83
C ALA A 98 -16.10 -2.76 12.35
N HIS A 99 -15.06 -2.60 13.18
CA HIS A 99 -14.71 -3.47 14.31
C HIS A 99 -13.36 -3.01 14.89
N MET A 100 -13.46 -2.01 15.76
CA MET A 100 -12.44 -1.61 16.70
C MET A 100 -12.81 -2.27 18.03
N GLU A 101 -12.35 -3.51 18.25
CA GLU A 101 -12.36 -4.10 19.59
C GLU A 101 -10.96 -3.91 20.19
N PRO A 102 -10.85 -3.26 21.36
CA PRO A 102 -9.61 -3.20 22.09
C PRO A 102 -9.27 -4.59 22.60
N SER A 103 -8.00 -4.98 22.48
CA SER A 103 -7.50 -6.10 23.26
C SER A 103 -7.63 -5.74 24.75
N ARG A 104 -8.59 -6.37 25.42
CA ARG A 104 -8.63 -6.54 26.88
C ARG A 104 -8.39 -8.01 27.18
#